data_AF-A0A8H4R340-F1
#
_entry.id   AF-A0A8H4R340-F1
#
_cell.length_a   1.000
_cell.length_b   1.000
_cell.length_c   1.000
_cell.angle_alpha   90.00
_cell.angle_beta   90.00
_cell.angle_gamma   90.00
#
_symmetry.space_group_name_H-M   'P 1'
#
loop_
_entity.id
_entity.type
_entity.pdbx_description
1 polymer ?
#
loop_
_entity_poly.entity_id
_entity_poly.type
_entity_poly.pdbx_seq_one_letter_code
_entity_poly.pdbx_strand_id
1 'polypeptide(L)'
;MFSQLALIAITSLALVVEAAPSLLLKRAGPNTGNETLTLLNHPHTVLSGLPSNNFAFSHKSGARPSFKGALVKYRARASDNENAYTVLAPGQTINFEHNLGQTYNLTNSGEGEYDISPRNIFYHHSLSG
;
A
#
# COMPACT_ATOMS: atom_id res chain seq x y z
N MET A 1 0.13 29.07 -13.99
CA MET A 1 1.07 27.93 -13.97
C MET A 1 0.35 26.81 -13.23
N PHE A 2 -0.12 25.77 -13.92
CA PHE A 2 -0.89 24.70 -13.31
C PHE A 2 0.08 23.79 -12.54
N SER A 3 0.00 23.78 -11.19
CA SER A 3 0.75 22.79 -10.40
C SER A 3 0.15 21.42 -10.73
N GLN A 4 0.97 20.53 -11.28
CA GLN A 4 0.58 19.16 -11.60
C GLN A 4 0.29 18.47 -10.26
N LEU A 5 -0.96 18.05 -10.01
CA LEU A 5 -1.29 17.27 -8.80
C LEU A 5 -0.30 16.10 -8.71
N ALA A 6 0.52 16.10 -7.67
CA ALA A 6 1.48 15.05 -7.43
C ALA A 6 0.72 13.72 -7.31
N LEU A 7 1.02 12.80 -8.22
CA LEU A 7 0.42 11.48 -8.27
C LEU A 7 1.49 10.46 -7.92
N ILE A 8 1.17 9.57 -6.97
CA ILE A 8 2.00 8.39 -6.74
C ILE A 8 1.49 7.35 -7.74
N ALA A 9 2.31 7.04 -8.74
CA ALA A 9 2.00 5.94 -9.64
C ALA A 9 2.00 4.65 -8.82
N ILE A 10 0.93 3.85 -8.86
CA ILE A 10 0.96 2.52 -8.28
C ILE A 10 0.68 1.50 -9.38
N THR A 11 1.58 0.54 -9.53
CA THR A 11 1.48 -0.50 -10.54
C THR A 11 0.87 -1.76 -9.94
N SER A 12 -0.18 -2.28 -10.58
CA SER A 12 -0.68 -3.63 -10.31
C SER A 12 0.37 -4.69 -10.67
N LEU A 13 0.37 -5.80 -9.93
CA LEU A 13 1.25 -6.93 -10.19
C LEU A 13 0.38 -8.18 -10.40
N ALA A 14 0.55 -8.84 -11.53
CA ALA A 14 0.04 -10.19 -11.74
C ALA A 14 1.01 -11.18 -11.08
N LEU A 15 0.50 -12.06 -10.24
CA LEU A 15 1.31 -13.09 -9.62
C LEU A 15 0.55 -14.42 -9.56
N VAL A 16 1.26 -15.50 -9.87
CA VAL A 16 0.80 -16.85 -9.61
C VAL A 16 0.93 -17.11 -8.11
N VAL A 17 -0.20 -17.26 -7.42
CA VAL A 17 -0.23 -17.73 -6.04
C VAL A 17 -0.16 -19.25 -6.11
N GLU A 18 1.05 -19.78 -6.00
CA GLU A 18 1.27 -21.18 -5.63
C GLU A 18 0.96 -21.34 -4.13
N ALA A 19 0.82 -22.56 -3.61
CA ALA A 19 0.51 -22.85 -2.20
C ALA A 19 1.55 -22.36 -1.15
N ALA A 20 2.36 -21.34 -1.48
CA ALA A 20 3.28 -20.65 -0.60
C ALA A 20 2.54 -19.71 0.38
N PRO A 21 2.71 -19.90 1.70
CA PRO A 21 2.00 -19.14 2.74
C PRO A 21 2.52 -17.71 2.93
N SER A 22 3.54 -17.27 2.18
CA SER A 22 4.20 -15.99 2.34
C SER A 22 4.43 -15.34 0.98
N LEU A 23 3.65 -14.31 0.69
CA LEU A 23 3.83 -13.46 -0.48
C LEU A 23 4.31 -12.09 -0.04
N LEU A 24 5.50 -11.70 -0.50
CA LEU A 24 6.11 -10.40 -0.27
C LEU A 24 5.85 -9.49 -1.46
N LEU A 25 4.99 -8.48 -1.29
CA LEU A 25 4.78 -7.46 -2.31
C LEU A 25 5.64 -6.25 -2.01
N LYS A 26 6.54 -5.89 -2.94
CA LYS A 26 7.37 -4.68 -2.90
C LYS A 26 6.87 -3.70 -3.95
N ARG A 27 6.24 -2.57 -3.60
CA ARG A 27 6.02 -1.44 -4.54
C ARG A 27 5.28 -0.21 -3.97
N ALA A 28 5.86 0.96 -4.15
CA ALA A 28 5.15 2.20 -4.48
C ALA A 28 5.92 2.87 -5.65
N GLY A 29 5.24 3.56 -6.56
CA GLY A 29 5.92 4.22 -7.69
C GLY A 29 6.47 5.60 -7.32
N PRO A 30 7.08 6.31 -8.30
CA PRO A 30 7.72 7.58 -8.05
C PRO A 30 6.70 8.69 -7.75
N ASN A 31 7.12 9.67 -6.97
CA ASN A 31 6.45 10.98 -6.95
C ASN A 31 6.60 11.62 -8.33
N THR A 32 5.52 11.62 -9.13
CA THR A 32 5.55 12.21 -10.47
C THR A 32 5.32 13.72 -10.46
N GLY A 33 5.10 14.31 -9.29
CA GLY A 33 4.97 15.76 -9.11
C GLY A 33 6.33 16.45 -9.06
N ASN A 34 6.29 17.78 -9.06
CA ASN A 34 7.44 18.66 -8.90
C ASN A 34 7.63 19.16 -7.45
N GLU A 35 6.77 18.73 -6.52
CA GLU A 35 6.79 19.11 -5.11
C GLU A 35 7.18 17.92 -4.23
N THR A 36 7.86 18.17 -3.11
CA THR A 36 8.14 17.15 -2.10
C THR A 36 6.84 16.78 -1.39
N LEU A 37 6.52 15.48 -1.34
CA LEU A 37 5.34 14.97 -0.63
C LEU A 37 5.72 14.55 0.78
N THR A 38 4.88 14.91 1.74
CA THR A 38 4.94 14.35 3.09
C THR A 38 3.69 13.52 3.30
N LEU A 39 3.85 12.20 3.43
CA LEU A 39 2.77 11.23 3.47
C LEU A 39 2.69 10.61 4.85
N LEU A 40 1.49 10.55 5.44
CA LEU A 40 1.28 9.87 6.71
C LEU A 40 1.35 8.34 6.52
N ASN A 41 2.15 7.66 7.34
CA ASN A 41 2.26 6.20 7.40
C ASN A 41 1.03 5.59 8.10
N HIS A 42 -0.16 5.86 7.55
CA HIS A 42 -1.43 5.49 8.13
C HIS A 42 -1.71 3.99 7.89
N PRO A 43 -2.29 3.24 8.86
CA PRO A 43 -2.55 1.81 8.72
C PRO A 43 -3.42 1.43 7.52
N HIS A 44 -4.24 2.34 7.01
CA HIS A 44 -5.09 2.12 5.82
C HIS A 44 -4.39 2.49 4.49
N THR A 45 -3.06 2.58 4.49
CA THR A 45 -2.25 2.90 3.32
C THR A 45 -1.13 1.88 3.18
N VAL A 46 -0.65 1.69 1.96
CA VAL A 46 0.48 0.79 1.66
C VAL A 46 1.81 1.27 2.25
N LEU A 47 1.85 2.44 2.87
CA LEU A 47 3.02 2.97 3.57
C LEU A 47 3.17 2.35 4.98
N SER A 48 2.12 1.72 5.51
CA SER A 48 2.17 1.06 6.81
C SER A 48 2.65 -0.38 6.70
N GLY A 49 3.59 -0.80 7.55
CA GLY A 49 4.00 -2.21 7.67
C GLY A 49 2.99 -3.11 8.41
N LEU A 50 1.83 -2.58 8.81
CA LEU A 50 0.82 -3.34 9.54
C LEU A 50 0.03 -4.26 8.59
N PRO A 51 -0.35 -5.48 9.02
CA PRO A 51 -1.12 -6.43 8.21
C PRO A 51 -2.57 -5.96 8.05
N SER A 52 -2.77 -4.98 7.19
CA SER A 52 -4.00 -4.19 7.06
C SER A 52 -4.57 -4.31 5.66
N ASN A 53 -5.87 -4.06 5.50
CA ASN A 53 -6.59 -4.39 4.27
C ASN A 53 -6.36 -3.37 3.14
N ASN A 54 -5.13 -3.34 2.62
CA ASN A 54 -4.66 -2.35 1.66
C ASN A 54 -4.52 -2.89 0.23
N PHE A 55 -4.86 -4.14 -0.01
CA PHE A 55 -4.75 -4.79 -1.33
C PHE A 55 -6.10 -5.26 -1.84
N ALA A 56 -6.31 -5.09 -3.14
CA ALA A 56 -7.42 -5.65 -3.88
C ALA A 56 -6.93 -6.85 -4.70
N PHE A 57 -7.75 -7.89 -4.76
CA PHE A 57 -7.49 -9.12 -5.50
C PHE A 57 -8.55 -9.29 -6.59
N SER A 58 -8.09 -9.59 -7.80
CA SER A 58 -8.91 -10.00 -8.92
C SER A 58 -8.42 -11.36 -9.43
N HIS A 59 -9.36 -12.24 -9.76
CA HIS A 59 -9.09 -13.57 -10.28
C HIS A 59 -10.12 -13.87 -11.38
N LYS A 60 -9.75 -14.66 -12.39
CA LYS A 60 -10.64 -14.99 -13.53
C LYS A 60 -11.96 -15.63 -13.10
N SER A 61 -11.95 -16.44 -12.03
CA SER A 61 -13.17 -17.06 -11.48
C SER A 61 -13.96 -16.16 -10.52
N GLY A 62 -13.46 -14.97 -10.19
CA GLY A 62 -14.01 -14.11 -9.15
C GLY A 62 -13.63 -14.51 -7.71
N ALA A 63 -12.83 -15.56 -7.54
CA ALA A 63 -12.30 -15.95 -6.22
C ALA A 63 -11.50 -14.81 -5.58
N ARG A 64 -11.66 -14.65 -4.26
CA ARG A 64 -11.00 -13.59 -3.48
C ARG A 64 -10.52 -14.13 -2.14
N PRO A 65 -9.24 -13.91 -1.77
CA PRO A 65 -8.75 -14.20 -0.44
C PRO A 65 -9.57 -13.47 0.64
N SER A 66 -9.85 -14.15 1.74
CA SER A 66 -10.48 -13.50 2.89
C SER A 66 -9.43 -12.72 3.70
N PHE A 67 -9.81 -11.55 4.22
CA PHE A 67 -8.96 -10.78 5.11
C PHE A 67 -8.87 -11.46 6.48
N LYS A 68 -7.66 -11.60 7.02
CA LYS A 68 -7.36 -12.15 8.37
C LYS A 68 -6.39 -11.28 9.17
N GLY A 69 -6.08 -10.09 8.66
CA GLY A 69 -5.12 -9.16 9.27
C GLY A 69 -5.70 -8.39 10.46
N ALA A 70 -4.98 -7.35 10.88
CA ALA A 70 -5.31 -6.52 12.03
C ALA A 70 -6.32 -5.42 11.68
N LEU A 71 -7.30 -5.22 12.56
CA LEU A 71 -8.16 -4.03 12.59
C LEU A 71 -7.60 -3.04 13.61
N VAL A 72 -7.12 -1.90 13.14
CA VAL A 72 -6.39 -0.93 13.97
C VAL A 72 -7.20 0.35 14.12
N LYS A 73 -7.52 0.72 15.37
CA LYS A 73 -8.00 2.07 15.68
C LYS A 73 -6.78 3.00 15.73
N TYR A 74 -6.64 3.83 14.70
CA TYR A 74 -5.51 4.77 14.60
C TYR A 74 -5.94 6.19 14.97
N ARG A 75 -5.09 6.89 15.73
CA ARG A 75 -5.17 8.35 15.92
C ARG A 75 -3.81 8.93 15.64
N ALA A 76 -3.74 9.86 14.68
CA ALA A 76 -2.53 10.61 14.42
C ALA A 76 -2.27 11.56 15.61
N ARG A 77 -1.14 11.39 16.30
CA ARG A 77 -0.59 12.40 17.21
C ARG A 77 0.73 12.87 16.63
N ALA A 78 0.82 14.17 16.34
CA ALA A 78 1.96 14.79 15.68
C ALA A 78 3.29 14.65 16.46
N SER A 79 3.22 14.29 17.75
CA SER A 79 4.35 14.31 18.68
C SER A 79 5.00 12.95 18.97
N ASP A 80 4.42 11.84 18.50
CA ASP A 80 4.72 10.51 19.06
C ASP A 80 5.59 9.60 18.16
N ASN A 81 6.05 10.01 16.97
CA ASN A 81 6.92 9.14 16.17
C ASN A 81 7.68 9.89 15.05
N GLU A 82 9.02 9.82 15.04
CA GLU A 82 9.86 10.22 13.89
C GLU A 82 9.50 9.46 12.60
N ASN A 83 8.88 8.28 12.73
CA ASN A 83 8.45 7.44 11.60
C ASN A 83 6.96 7.60 11.24
N ALA A 84 6.27 8.64 11.72
CA ALA A 84 4.86 8.87 11.39
C ALA A 84 4.66 9.28 9.93
N TYR A 85 5.70 9.83 9.29
CA TYR A 85 5.63 10.34 7.93
C TYR A 85 6.72 9.73 7.04
N THR A 86 6.39 9.60 5.77
CA THR A 86 7.33 9.33 4.68
C THR A 86 7.46 10.60 3.85
N VAL A 87 8.69 11.09 3.69
CA VAL A 87 8.99 12.23 2.81
C VAL A 87 9.49 11.69 1.47
N LEU A 88 8.90 12.17 0.37
CA LEU A 88 9.20 11.73 -0.99
C LEU A 88 9.49 12.94 -1.88
N ALA A 89 10.76 13.13 -2.22
CA ALA A 89 11.18 14.19 -3.13
C ALA A 89 10.63 13.95 -4.56
N PRO A 90 10.56 14.99 -5.41
CA PRO A 90 10.21 14.84 -6.83
C PRO A 90 11.05 13.75 -7.51
N GLY A 91 10.39 12.83 -8.22
CA GLY A 91 11.03 11.70 -8.90
C GLY A 91 11.54 10.57 -7.99
N GLN A 92 11.49 10.75 -6.67
CA GLN A 92 11.92 9.70 -5.73
C GLN A 92 10.91 8.55 -5.71
N THR A 93 11.43 7.33 -5.68
CA THR A 93 10.67 6.10 -5.50
C THR A 93 10.90 5.54 -4.09
N ILE A 94 9.86 4.96 -3.50
CA ILE A 94 9.98 4.22 -2.24
C ILE A 94 9.40 2.81 -2.39
N ASN A 95 10.02 1.83 -1.78
CA ASN A 95 9.58 0.44 -1.80
C ASN A 95 9.13 0.02 -0.41
N PHE A 96 7.89 -0.47 -0.31
CA PHE A 96 7.35 -1.09 0.90
C PHE A 96 7.13 -2.57 0.65
N GLU A 97 7.65 -3.39 1.56
CA GLU A 97 7.49 -4.84 1.55
C GLU A 97 6.31 -5.25 2.43
N HIS A 98 5.34 -5.95 1.85
CA HIS A 98 4.13 -6.41 2.54
C HIS A 98 4.03 -7.93 2.52
N ASN A 99 3.86 -8.55 3.68
CA ASN A 99 3.54 -9.97 3.78
C ASN A 99 2.03 -10.19 3.66
N LEU A 100 1.58 -10.52 2.45
CA LEU A 100 0.16 -10.77 2.16
C LEU A 100 -0.35 -12.04 2.85
N GLY A 101 0.52 -13.01 3.14
CA GLY A 101 0.18 -14.23 3.86
C GLY A 101 -0.17 -14.02 5.34
N GLN A 102 0.33 -12.93 5.96
CA GLN A 102 -0.11 -12.50 7.29
C GLN A 102 -1.44 -11.74 7.25
N THR A 103 -1.78 -11.14 6.10
CA THR A 103 -2.93 -10.24 5.97
C THR A 103 -4.17 -10.93 5.39
N TYR A 104 -3.97 -11.91 4.51
CA TYR A 104 -5.02 -12.59 3.75
C TYR A 104 -4.89 -14.11 3.85
N ASN A 105 -6.03 -14.80 3.83
CA ASN A 105 -6.07 -16.24 3.66
C ASN A 105 -6.07 -16.58 2.15
N LEU A 106 -4.88 -16.83 1.62
CA LEU A 106 -4.66 -17.16 0.21
C LEU A 106 -5.02 -18.61 -0.14
N THR A 107 -5.17 -19.51 0.84
CA THR A 107 -5.43 -20.94 0.56
C THR A 107 -6.91 -21.21 0.27
N ASN A 108 -7.82 -20.44 0.88
CA ASN A 108 -9.26 -20.68 0.73
C ASN A 108 -9.83 -20.17 -0.62
N SER A 109 -9.13 -19.27 -1.30
CA SER A 109 -9.57 -18.76 -2.61
C SER A 109 -9.18 -19.67 -3.77
N GLY A 110 -8.38 -20.71 -3.53
CA GLY A 110 -7.87 -21.62 -4.55
C GLY A 110 -6.60 -21.11 -5.23
N GLU A 111 -5.80 -22.05 -5.73
CA GLU A 111 -4.59 -21.76 -6.49
C GLU A 111 -4.93 -21.08 -7.82
N GLY A 112 -4.08 -20.17 -8.28
CA GLY A 112 -4.31 -19.48 -9.53
C GLY A 112 -3.52 -18.18 -9.69
N GLU A 113 -3.71 -17.55 -10.84
CA GLU A 113 -3.13 -16.25 -11.17
C GLU A 113 -4.04 -15.14 -10.65
N TYR A 114 -3.53 -14.37 -9.68
CA TYR A 114 -4.24 -13.23 -9.11
C TYR A 114 -3.62 -11.93 -9.60
N ASP A 115 -4.49 -11.01 -10.02
CA ASP A 115 -4.14 -9.61 -10.20
C ASP A 115 -4.26 -8.92 -8.84
N ILE A 116 -3.12 -8.50 -8.30
CA ILE A 116 -3.03 -7.85 -7.00
C ILE A 116 -2.77 -6.36 -7.22
N SER A 117 -3.68 -5.55 -6.70
CA SER A 117 -3.60 -4.09 -6.83
C SER A 117 -3.58 -3.44 -5.45
N PRO A 118 -2.49 -2.76 -5.06
CA PRO A 118 -2.50 -1.87 -3.89
C PRO A 118 -3.59 -0.79 -4.01
N ARG A 119 -4.20 -0.45 -2.88
CA ARG A 119 -5.13 0.68 -2.80
C ARG A 119 -4.36 1.99 -2.95
N ASN A 120 -4.85 2.83 -3.86
CA ASN A 120 -4.32 4.17 -4.07
C ASN A 120 -4.95 5.18 -3.10
N ILE A 121 -4.65 5.01 -1.81
CA ILE A 121 -5.09 5.90 -0.74
C ILE A 121 -3.84 6.40 -0.02
N PHE A 122 -3.66 7.71 0.01
CA PHE A 122 -2.59 8.38 0.75
C PHE A 122 -3.14 9.60 1.47
N TYR A 123 -2.61 9.86 2.66
CA TYR A 123 -2.95 11.05 3.44
C TYR A 123 -1.76 12.00 3.39
N HIS A 124 -1.94 13.14 2.72
CA HIS A 124 -0.92 14.17 2.63
C HIS A 124 -0.89 15.01 3.91
N HIS A 125 0.30 15.29 4.41
CA HIS A 125 0.52 16.32 5.42
C HIS A 125 0.90 17.62 4.72
N SER A 126 -0.07 18.51 4.54
CA SER A 126 0.19 19.88 4.07
C SER A 126 0.64 20.72 5.26
N LEU A 127 1.90 21.13 5.27
CA LEU A 127 2.32 22.28 6.08
C LEU A 127 1.73 23.53 5.43
N SER A 128 0.47 23.85 5.74
CA SER A 128 -0.06 25.17 5.41
C SER A 128 0.60 26.18 6.36
N GLY A 129 1.60 26.89 5.84
CA GLY A 129 2.01 28.21 6.35
C GLY A 129 1.20 29.28 5.65
#